data_AF-A0A427XCF9-F1
#
_entry.id   AF-A0A427XCF9-F1
#
_cell.length_a   1.000
_cell.length_b   1.000
_cell.length_c   1.000
_cell.angle_alpha   90.00
_cell.angle_beta   90.00
_cell.angle_gamma   90.00
#
_symmetry.space_group_name_H-M   'P 1'
#
loop_
_entity.id
_entity.type
_entity.pdbx_description
1 polymer ?
#
loop_
_entity_poly.entity_id
_entity_poly.type
_entity_poly.pdbx_seq_one_letter_code
_entity_poly.pdbx_strand_id
1 'polypeptide(L)'
;MLCIRLSLTLLRARYPPPIVLSSQNRCSPLPPNHEYDISIVSLGSVQTRTTVSPPGFTGSTLERASATVHKFLDSVSREKFRNLPSSAATPFTPLIFSLGGVMEHRTAQALHTWGEVLPPHSHRMLCIRLSLTLLRARVRNFDLWSH
;
A
#
# COMPACT_ATOMS: atom_id res chain seq x y z
N MET A 1 -11.71 -7.17 -7.13
CA MET A 1 -10.54 -6.85 -6.29
C MET A 1 -9.31 -7.28 -7.07
N LEU A 2 -8.51 -6.33 -7.60
CA LEU A 2 -7.33 -6.65 -8.39
C LEU A 2 -6.11 -6.70 -7.46
N CYS A 3 -5.70 -7.89 -7.02
CA CYS A 3 -4.49 -8.08 -6.24
C CYS A 3 -3.28 -8.18 -7.18
N ILE A 4 -2.39 -7.17 -7.14
CA ILE A 4 -1.10 -7.23 -7.82
C ILE A 4 -0.07 -7.62 -6.75
N ARG A 5 0.22 -8.93 -6.62
CA ARG A 5 1.30 -9.41 -5.75
C ARG A 5 2.64 -8.98 -6.34
N LEU A 6 3.29 -8.00 -5.71
CA LEU A 6 4.65 -7.56 -6.03
C LEU A 6 5.56 -7.98 -4.87
N SER A 7 6.12 -9.19 -4.93
CA SER A 7 7.12 -9.63 -3.95
C SER A 7 8.38 -8.78 -4.08
N LEU A 8 8.76 -8.08 -3.00
CA LEU A 8 9.99 -7.28 -2.92
C LEU A 8 11.27 -8.10 -3.19
N THR A 9 11.20 -9.42 -3.13
CA THR A 9 12.28 -10.36 -3.47
C THR A 9 12.77 -10.18 -4.91
N LEU A 10 11.90 -9.79 -5.85
CA LEU A 10 12.29 -9.56 -7.25
C LEU A 10 13.12 -8.28 -7.48
N LEU A 11 13.15 -7.36 -6.50
CA LEU A 11 14.02 -6.18 -6.59
C LEU A 11 15.50 -6.52 -6.32
N ARG A 12 15.77 -7.67 -5.69
CA ARG A 12 17.12 -8.16 -5.37
C ARG A 12 17.75 -8.94 -6.54
N ALA A 13 16.97 -9.35 -7.54
CA ALA A 13 17.40 -10.27 -8.60
C ALA A 13 17.97 -9.59 -9.88
N ARG A 14 18.07 -8.25 -9.93
CA ARG A 14 18.53 -7.51 -11.13
C ARG A 14 19.79 -6.65 -10.94
N TYR A 15 20.63 -6.96 -9.95
CA TYR A 15 21.95 -6.34 -9.84
C TYR A 15 23.01 -7.41 -9.57
N PRO A 16 24.14 -7.44 -10.31
CA PRO A 16 25.27 -8.28 -9.96
C PRO A 16 25.82 -7.84 -8.59
N PRO A 17 26.38 -8.75 -7.77
CA PRO A 17 26.86 -8.41 -6.44
C PRO A 17 28.06 -7.46 -6.58
N PRO A 18 28.02 -6.22 -6.02
CA PRO A 18 29.23 -5.47 -5.82
C PRO A 18 29.94 -6.06 -4.60
N ILE A 19 31.15 -6.55 -4.88
CA ILE A 19 32.32 -6.72 -4.02
C ILE A 19 32.09 -6.31 -2.56
N VAL A 20 32.25 -7.31 -1.68
CA VAL A 20 32.31 -7.15 -0.23
C VAL A 20 33.46 -6.21 0.12
N LEU A 21 33.13 -4.98 0.51
CA LEU A 21 34.01 -4.14 1.32
C LEU A 21 33.39 -4.07 2.72
N SER A 22 34.08 -4.75 3.64
CA SER A 22 33.86 -4.69 5.07
C SER A 22 33.84 -3.23 5.52
N SER A 23 32.69 -2.75 5.96
CA SER A 23 32.57 -1.59 6.83
C SER A 23 31.40 -1.86 7.78
N GLN A 24 31.76 -2.13 9.04
CA GLN A 24 30.86 -2.19 10.17
C GLN A 24 30.18 -0.82 10.32
N ASN A 25 28.99 -0.64 9.76
CA ASN A 25 28.05 0.36 10.22
C ASN A 25 26.63 -0.21 10.12
N ARG A 26 26.00 -0.30 11.29
CA ARG A 26 24.70 -0.94 11.55
C ARG A 26 23.58 -0.15 10.87
N CYS A 27 23.31 -0.42 9.59
CA CYS A 27 21.97 -0.25 9.05
C CYS A 27 21.25 -1.56 9.23
N SER A 28 20.34 -1.64 10.20
CA SER A 28 19.43 -2.78 10.34
C SER A 28 18.68 -2.96 9.02
N PRO A 29 18.87 -4.08 8.29
CA PRO A 29 18.06 -4.35 7.12
C PRO A 29 16.61 -4.50 7.58
N LEU A 30 15.65 -4.09 6.72
CA LEU A 30 14.25 -4.50 6.85
C LEU A 30 14.21 -5.99 7.26
N PRO A 31 13.37 -6.38 8.24
CA PRO A 31 13.40 -7.74 8.77
C PRO A 31 13.36 -8.74 7.61
N PRO A 32 14.31 -9.70 7.55
CA PRO A 32 14.58 -10.49 6.34
C PRO A 32 13.41 -11.38 5.89
N ASN A 33 12.29 -11.39 6.63
CA ASN A 33 11.11 -12.21 6.41
C ASN A 33 9.81 -11.43 6.70
N HIS A 34 9.68 -10.19 6.21
CA HIS A 34 8.43 -9.42 6.31
C HIS A 34 7.72 -9.36 4.96
N GLU A 35 6.49 -9.85 4.90
CA GLU A 35 5.70 -9.85 3.67
C GLU A 35 4.89 -8.56 3.55
N TYR A 36 5.09 -7.85 2.44
CA TYR A 36 4.31 -6.68 2.09
C TYR A 36 3.41 -6.99 0.91
N ASP A 37 2.11 -6.74 1.04
CA ASP A 37 1.13 -6.94 -0.03
C ASP A 37 0.56 -5.59 -0.46
N ILE A 38 0.79 -5.22 -1.71
CA ILE A 38 0.27 -3.97 -2.27
C ILE A 38 -1.12 -4.23 -2.83
N SER A 39 -2.10 -3.44 -2.39
CA SER A 39 -3.47 -3.53 -2.87
C SER A 39 -4.03 -2.18 -3.25
N ILE A 40 -4.54 -2.13 -4.48
CA ILE A 40 -5.13 -0.93 -5.05
C ILE A 40 -6.63 -1.18 -5.23
N VAL A 41 -7.44 -0.38 -4.55
CA VAL A 41 -8.89 -0.55 -4.49
C VAL A 41 -9.65 0.59 -5.14
N SER A 42 -10.75 0.25 -5.81
CA SER A 42 -11.68 1.24 -6.35
C SER A 42 -12.68 1.66 -5.28
N LEU A 43 -12.91 2.98 -5.17
CA LEU A 43 -13.94 3.58 -4.33
C LEU A 43 -15.33 3.54 -4.99
N GLY A 44 -15.46 2.91 -6.17
CA GLY A 44 -16.76 2.67 -6.79
C GLY A 44 -17.48 1.44 -6.25
N SER A 45 -16.87 0.71 -5.29
CA SER A 45 -17.39 -0.54 -4.73
C SER A 45 -18.62 -0.29 -3.84
N VAL A 46 -19.43 -1.33 -3.62
CA VAL A 46 -20.72 -1.23 -2.90
C VAL A 46 -20.56 -0.62 -1.50
N GLN A 47 -19.45 -0.89 -0.80
CA GLN A 47 -19.18 -0.35 0.55
C GLN A 47 -18.91 1.15 0.58
N THR A 48 -18.44 1.74 -0.52
CA THR A 48 -18.13 3.18 -0.63
C THR A 48 -19.28 4.02 -1.17
N ARG A 49 -20.32 3.39 -1.70
CA ARG A 49 -21.56 4.04 -2.19
C ARG A 49 -22.53 4.45 -1.08
N THR A 50 -22.16 4.31 0.18
CA THR A 50 -23.01 4.73 1.30
C THR A 50 -23.12 6.25 1.30
N THR A 51 -24.27 6.77 0.85
CA THR A 51 -24.61 8.22 0.87
C THR A 51 -25.12 8.69 2.23
N VAL A 52 -25.26 7.77 3.18
CA VAL A 52 -25.80 8.06 4.51
C VAL A 52 -24.72 8.73 5.35
N SER A 53 -24.99 9.96 5.79
CA SER A 53 -24.14 10.68 6.74
C SER A 53 -24.01 9.85 8.03
N PRO A 54 -22.81 9.71 8.62
CA PRO A 54 -22.70 9.28 10.00
C PRO A 54 -23.58 10.20 10.88
N PRO A 55 -24.41 9.66 11.78
CA PRO A 55 -25.17 10.48 12.70
C PRO A 55 -24.19 11.29 13.57
N GLY A 56 -24.36 12.63 13.59
CA GLY A 56 -23.52 13.54 14.37
C GLY A 56 -22.33 14.20 13.65
N PHE A 57 -22.17 14.03 12.33
CA PHE A 57 -21.08 14.66 11.58
C PHE A 57 -21.38 16.14 11.25
N THR A 58 -20.67 17.06 11.93
CA THR A 58 -20.79 18.52 11.76
C THR A 58 -19.78 19.13 10.78
N GLY A 59 -18.91 18.32 10.19
CA GLY A 59 -17.88 18.77 9.25
C GLY A 59 -18.40 19.08 7.84
N SER A 60 -17.52 19.65 7.03
CA SER A 60 -17.76 19.92 5.61
C SER A 60 -17.97 18.62 4.80
N THR A 61 -18.63 18.72 3.64
CA THR A 61 -18.84 17.59 2.72
C THR A 61 -17.52 16.90 2.33
N LEU A 62 -16.43 17.65 2.21
CA LEU A 62 -15.10 17.13 1.88
C LEU A 62 -14.53 16.27 3.01
N GLU A 63 -14.61 16.74 4.26
CA GLU A 63 -14.15 15.98 5.42
C GLU A 63 -14.96 14.69 5.59
N ARG A 64 -16.27 14.74 5.30
CA ARG A 64 -17.13 13.54 5.29
C ARG A 64 -16.65 12.53 4.24
N ALA A 65 -16.43 12.99 3.02
CA ALA A 65 -15.96 12.15 1.93
C ALA A 65 -14.61 11.51 2.26
N SER A 66 -13.68 12.29 2.81
CA SER A 66 -12.38 11.81 3.28
C SER A 66 -12.52 10.73 4.37
N ALA A 67 -13.32 11.00 5.41
CA ALA A 67 -13.57 10.05 6.49
C ALA A 67 -14.17 8.73 5.99
N THR A 68 -15.11 8.79 5.05
CA THR A 68 -15.70 7.60 4.41
C THR A 68 -14.65 6.81 3.64
N VAL A 69 -13.78 7.49 2.88
CA VAL A 69 -12.69 6.83 2.15
C VAL A 69 -11.74 6.12 3.13
N HIS A 70 -11.28 6.80 4.18
CA HIS A 70 -10.39 6.20 5.17
C HIS A 70 -11.04 5.00 5.87
N LYS A 71 -12.31 5.12 6.29
CA LYS A 71 -13.06 4.00 6.91
C LYS A 71 -13.15 2.79 5.98
N PHE A 72 -13.34 3.01 4.68
CA PHE A 72 -13.34 1.95 3.68
C PHE A 72 -11.96 1.31 3.55
N LEU A 73 -10.88 2.08 3.43
CA LEU A 73 -9.53 1.55 3.32
C LEU A 73 -9.14 0.74 4.57
N ASP A 74 -9.54 1.20 5.76
CA ASP A 74 -9.35 0.44 7.01
C ASP A 74 -10.13 -0.88 7.01
N SER A 75 -11.34 -0.89 6.43
CA SER A 75 -12.14 -2.11 6.31
C SER A 75 -11.46 -3.15 5.42
N VAL A 76 -10.90 -2.71 4.29
CA VAL A 76 -10.11 -3.57 3.38
C VAL A 76 -8.86 -4.10 4.08
N SER A 77 -8.17 -3.26 4.85
CA SER A 77 -7.00 -3.66 5.64
C SER A 77 -7.38 -4.76 6.65
N ARG A 78 -8.44 -4.55 7.43
CA ARG A 78 -8.95 -5.54 8.40
C ARG A 78 -9.36 -6.85 7.73
N GLU A 79 -10.02 -6.78 6.59
CA GLU A 79 -10.39 -7.97 5.82
C GLU A 79 -9.15 -8.78 5.39
N LYS A 80 -8.09 -8.11 4.92
CA LYS A 80 -6.84 -8.80 4.58
C LYS A 80 -6.18 -9.47 5.77
N PHE A 81 -6.16 -8.82 6.92
CA PHE A 81 -5.65 -9.44 8.15
C PHE A 81 -6.50 -10.65 8.57
N ARG A 82 -7.83 -10.59 8.42
CA ARG A 82 -8.72 -11.72 8.72
C ARG A 82 -8.52 -12.90 7.77
N ASN A 83 -8.21 -12.60 6.50
CA ASN A 83 -7.97 -13.62 5.48
C ASN A 83 -6.55 -14.20 5.52
N LEU A 84 -5.70 -13.74 6.44
CA LEU A 84 -4.35 -14.27 6.60
C LEU A 84 -4.44 -15.67 7.25
N PRO A 85 -3.81 -16.71 6.66
CA PRO A 85 -3.79 -18.04 7.27
C PRO A 85 -3.16 -17.99 8.66
N SER A 86 -3.76 -18.65 9.64
CA SER A 86 -3.22 -18.70 11.02
C SER A 86 -1.82 -19.33 11.11
N SER A 87 -1.40 -20.06 10.08
CA SER A 87 -0.06 -20.66 9.94
C SER A 87 1.00 -19.70 9.36
N ALA A 88 0.66 -18.44 9.06
CA ALA A 88 1.61 -17.48 8.50
C ALA A 88 2.68 -17.12 9.54
N ALA A 89 3.88 -17.71 9.39
CA ALA A 89 5.00 -17.47 10.31
C ALA A 89 5.67 -16.10 10.08
N THR A 90 5.42 -15.46 8.95
CA THR A 90 6.03 -14.18 8.57
C THR A 90 5.11 -13.01 8.87
N PRO A 91 5.62 -11.94 9.53
CA PRO A 91 4.85 -10.72 9.73
C PRO A 91 4.38 -10.14 8.38
N PHE A 92 3.08 -9.85 8.31
CA PHE A 92 2.40 -9.38 7.11
C PHE A 92 1.97 -7.92 7.28
N THR A 93 2.18 -7.09 6.26
CA THR A 93 1.65 -5.73 6.24
C THR A 93 1.00 -5.42 4.89
N PRO A 94 -0.32 -5.24 4.86
CA PRO A 94 -0.99 -4.80 3.64
C PRO A 94 -0.75 -3.30 3.46
N LEU A 95 -0.37 -2.92 2.24
CA LEU A 95 -0.23 -1.54 1.79
C LEU A 95 -1.43 -1.21 0.92
N ILE A 96 -2.38 -0.46 1.47
CA ILE A 96 -3.67 -0.20 0.85
C ILE A 96 -3.71 1.21 0.26
N PHE A 97 -4.03 1.27 -1.03
CA PHE A 97 -4.19 2.50 -1.79
C PHE A 97 -5.56 2.53 -2.47
N SER A 98 -6.18 3.69 -2.57
CA SER A 98 -7.28 3.91 -3.50
C SER A 98 -6.75 4.16 -4.91
N LEU A 99 -7.56 3.91 -5.94
CA LEU A 99 -7.24 4.30 -7.33
C LEU A 99 -6.96 5.81 -7.48
N GLY A 100 -7.52 6.63 -6.59
CA GLY A 100 -7.27 8.07 -6.51
C GLY A 100 -5.92 8.43 -5.88
N GLY A 101 -5.22 7.47 -5.26
CA GLY A 101 -3.95 7.69 -4.56
C GLY A 101 -4.07 7.98 -3.07
N VAL A 102 -5.28 7.89 -2.49
CA VAL A 102 -5.46 7.98 -1.03
C VAL A 102 -4.92 6.72 -0.38
N MET A 103 -4.21 6.88 0.73
CA MET A 103 -3.55 5.78 1.45
C MET A 103 -4.27 5.49 2.76
N GLU A 104 -4.26 4.22 3.16
CA GLU A 104 -4.61 3.83 4.51
C GLU A 104 -3.54 4.32 5.52
N HIS A 105 -3.93 4.51 6.78
CA HIS A 105 -3.08 5.17 7.77
C HIS A 105 -1.77 4.42 8.05
N ARG A 106 -1.81 3.10 8.25
CA ARG A 106 -0.61 2.27 8.47
C ARG A 106 0.26 2.21 7.22
N THR A 107 -0.33 2.26 6.04
CA THR A 107 0.38 2.37 4.77
C THR A 107 1.19 3.67 4.69
N ALA A 108 0.59 4.80 5.09
CA ALA A 108 1.28 6.07 5.16
C ALA A 108 2.43 6.06 6.20
N GLN A 109 2.19 5.47 7.37
CA GLN A 109 3.23 5.28 8.40
C GLN A 109 4.39 4.42 7.89
N ALA A 110 4.10 3.31 7.20
CA ALA A 110 5.13 2.43 6.65
C ALA A 110 6.01 3.17 5.62
N LEU A 111 5.39 3.94 4.72
CA LEU A 111 6.13 4.77 3.76
C LEU A 111 6.98 5.85 4.45
N HIS A 112 6.46 6.47 5.51
CA HIS A 112 7.22 7.44 6.31
C HIS A 112 8.46 6.79 6.94
N THR A 113 8.28 5.67 7.65
CA THR A 113 9.39 4.94 8.27
C THR A 113 10.42 4.48 7.23
N TRP A 114 9.99 4.07 6.04
CA TRP A 114 10.92 3.72 4.98
C TRP A 114 11.70 4.91 4.43
N GLY A 115 11.13 6.11 4.44
CA GLY A 115 11.85 7.34 4.12
C GLY A 115 12.99 7.64 5.10
N GLU A 116 12.84 7.24 6.36
CA GLU A 116 13.86 7.41 7.40
C GLU A 116 14.92 6.31 7.37
N VAL A 117 14.53 5.08 7.02
CA VAL A 117 15.41 3.88 7.08
C VAL A 117 16.13 3.61 5.76
N LEU A 118 15.52 3.91 4.61
CA LEU A 118 16.11 3.60 3.31
C LEU A 118 17.03 4.74 2.82
N PRO A 119 18.09 4.42 2.05
CA PRO A 119 18.86 5.43 1.35
C PRO A 119 17.96 6.29 0.45
N PRO A 120 18.22 7.60 0.31
CA PRO A 120 17.34 8.52 -0.43
C PRO A 120 17.03 8.07 -1.87
N HIS A 121 18.01 7.50 -2.56
CA HIS A 121 17.84 6.97 -3.92
C HIS A 121 16.86 5.77 -3.94
N SER A 122 17.01 4.85 -2.99
CA SER A 122 16.16 3.65 -2.87
C SER A 122 14.72 4.03 -2.52
N HIS A 123 14.54 4.95 -1.56
CA HIS A 123 13.21 5.47 -1.21
C HIS A 123 12.54 6.15 -2.41
N ARG A 124 13.26 7.02 -3.14
CA ARG A 124 12.75 7.66 -4.36
C ARG A 124 12.32 6.63 -5.41
N MET A 125 13.15 5.61 -5.65
CA MET A 125 12.86 4.58 -6.63
C MET A 125 11.63 3.72 -6.23
N LEU A 126 11.48 3.43 -4.94
CA LEU A 126 10.29 2.77 -4.40
C LEU A 126 9.02 3.60 -4.64
N CYS A 127 9.06 4.89 -4.32
CA CYS A 127 7.94 5.81 -4.57
C CYS A 127 7.58 5.85 -6.06
N ILE A 128 8.55 5.98 -6.96
CA ILE A 128 8.30 5.95 -8.42
C ILE A 128 7.60 4.66 -8.84
N ARG A 129 8.05 3.50 -8.33
CA ARG A 129 7.44 2.20 -8.66
C ARG A 129 6.01 2.10 -8.15
N LEU A 130 5.72 2.60 -6.95
CA LEU A 130 4.37 2.65 -6.40
C LEU A 130 3.47 3.56 -7.23
N SER A 131 3.95 4.77 -7.57
CA SER A 131 3.21 5.70 -8.44
C SER A 131 2.89 5.10 -9.81
N LEU A 132 3.85 4.41 -10.45
CA LEU A 132 3.62 3.72 -11.71
C LEU A 132 2.63 2.56 -11.58
N THR A 133 2.65 1.83 -10.46
CA THR A 133 1.70 0.75 -10.20
C THR A 133 0.29 1.30 -10.05
N LEU A 134 0.13 2.42 -9.34
CA LEU A 134 -1.15 3.14 -9.23
C LEU A 134 -1.65 3.64 -10.59
N LEU A 135 -0.77 4.23 -11.40
CA LEU A 135 -1.11 4.71 -12.73
C LEU A 135 -1.62 3.57 -13.62
N ARG A 136 -0.92 2.42 -13.63
CA ARG A 136 -1.35 1.23 -14.38
C ARG A 136 -2.69 0.69 -13.90
N ALA A 137 -2.91 0.64 -12.59
CA ALA A 137 -4.19 0.22 -12.03
C ALA A 137 -5.33 1.15 -12.46
N ARG A 138 -5.07 2.47 -12.54
CA ARG A 138 -6.03 3.45 -13.02
C ARG A 138 -6.37 3.27 -14.49
N VAL A 139 -5.37 3.08 -15.35
CA VAL A 139 -5.58 2.82 -16.78
C VAL A 139 -6.45 1.58 -16.98
N ARG A 140 -6.11 0.47 -16.30
CA ARG A 140 -6.92 -0.76 -16.35
C ARG A 140 -8.35 -0.55 -15.85
N ASN A 141 -8.54 0.30 -14.85
CA ASN A 141 -9.88 0.61 -14.37
C ASN A 141 -10.68 1.38 -15.43
N PHE A 142 -10.08 2.17 -16.31
CA PHE A 142 -10.81 2.81 -17.42
C PHE A 142 -11.16 1.81 -18.52
N ASP A 143 -10.24 0.91 -18.87
CA ASP A 143 -10.48 -0.13 -19.89
C ASP A 143 -11.68 -1.03 -19.52
N LEU A 144 -11.88 -1.28 -18.22
CA LEU A 144 -13.02 -2.07 -17.72
C LEU A 144 -14.38 -1.37 -17.88
N TRP A 145 -14.42 -0.06 -18.12
CA TRP A 145 -15.67 0.70 -18.31
C TRP A 145 -15.96 1.01 -19.78
N SER A 146 -15.04 0.70 -20.70
CA SER A 146 -15.20 0.94 -22.14
C SER A 146 -15.82 -0.23 -22.93
N HIS A 147 -16.25 -1.29 -22.24
CA HIS A 147 -16.96 -2.46 -22.79
C HIS A 147 -18.30 -2.65 -22.07
#